data_AF-A0A2E8JZX1-F1
#
_entry.id   AF-A0A2E8JZX1-F1
#
_cell.length_a   1.000
_cell.length_b   1.000
_cell.length_c   1.000
_cell.angle_alpha   90.00
_cell.angle_beta   90.00
_cell.angle_gamma   90.00
#
_symmetry.space_group_name_H-M   'P 1'
#
loop_
_entity.id
_entity.type
_entity.pdbx_description
1 polymer ?
#
loop_
_entity_poly.entity_id
_entity_poly.type
_entity_poly.pdbx_seq_one_letter_code
_entity_poly.pdbx_strand_id
1 'polypeptide(L)'
;MASDPANTNRAKGRISIPAALGALALVAGAIVFGVLGPRMGQRGIRLGGTPLSEIRDLAIDLYGIRLLDDSSDLEASAEEYSEIEALGFVSEGTEIIQLDELGIASSHWFSNAEEESSILVLELDDASRFIYFDPLGRQRPLMPDERVEESIGLDSVGWAWNLMLRGVPPEVPPEKQSELEKIRTGGPLGVAILGLEGGVVVVVAPDQEQAAEAADAIAPRIEAVEGREVAMEGYPWGSGWSDESGWPKRFRPTQRDSSC
;
A
#
# COMPACT_ATOMS: atom_id res chain seq x y z
N MET A 1 54.16 19.84 -69.44
CA MET A 1 54.53 20.40 -68.11
C MET A 1 53.59 21.58 -67.88
N ALA A 2 52.80 21.70 -66.83
CA ALA A 2 52.50 20.84 -65.70
C ALA A 2 51.07 21.23 -65.25
N SER A 3 50.31 20.24 -64.79
CA SER A 3 49.14 20.35 -63.93
C SER A 3 49.47 21.13 -62.64
N ASP A 4 48.54 21.95 -62.11
CA ASP A 4 47.84 21.66 -60.83
C ASP A 4 46.92 22.81 -60.37
N PRO A 5 45.95 22.55 -59.46
CA PRO A 5 44.61 23.09 -59.54
C PRO A 5 44.22 23.87 -58.26
N ALA A 6 42.97 24.32 -58.24
CA ALA A 6 42.14 24.39 -57.05
C ALA A 6 42.75 25.01 -55.79
N ASN A 7 42.65 26.33 -55.69
CA ASN A 7 42.65 27.04 -54.43
C ASN A 7 41.35 26.73 -53.66
N THR A 8 41.25 25.54 -53.05
CA THR A 8 40.22 25.24 -52.04
C THR A 8 40.76 25.63 -50.67
N ASN A 9 40.44 26.85 -50.24
CA ASN A 9 40.49 27.23 -48.83
C ASN A 9 39.47 26.36 -48.07
N ARG A 10 39.93 25.21 -47.59
CA ARG A 10 39.20 24.35 -46.66
C ARG A 10 39.16 25.10 -45.33
N ALA A 11 38.09 25.87 -45.12
CA ALA A 11 37.79 26.46 -43.83
C ALA A 11 37.72 25.34 -42.79
N LYS A 12 38.82 25.17 -42.02
CA LYS A 12 38.82 24.38 -40.80
C LYS A 12 37.87 25.08 -39.84
N GLY A 13 36.63 24.62 -39.79
CA GLY A 13 35.64 25.05 -38.80
C GLY A 13 36.25 24.84 -37.41
N ARG A 14 36.71 25.93 -36.79
CA ARG A 14 37.11 25.94 -35.39
C ARG A 14 35.82 25.78 -34.61
N ILE A 15 35.56 24.56 -34.15
CA ILE A 15 34.49 24.29 -33.19
C ILE A 15 34.82 25.15 -31.97
N SER A 16 33.95 26.10 -31.66
CA SER A 16 34.14 26.96 -30.50
C SER A 16 34.06 26.07 -29.25
N ILE A 17 35.04 26.20 -28.37
CA ILE A 17 35.10 25.44 -27.10
C ILE A 17 33.77 25.50 -26.32
N PRO A 18 33.02 26.63 -26.30
CA PRO A 18 31.69 26.68 -25.70
C PRO A 18 30.65 25.75 -26.35
N ALA A 19 30.68 25.61 -27.68
CA ALA A 19 29.76 24.73 -28.39
C ALA A 19 30.08 23.24 -28.14
N ALA A 20 31.37 22.89 -28.03
CA ALA A 20 31.80 21.55 -27.67
C ALA A 20 31.39 21.20 -26.22
N LEU A 21 31.51 22.15 -25.29
CA LEU A 21 31.07 21.98 -23.91
C LEU A 21 29.54 21.87 -23.79
N GLY A 22 28.79 22.66 -24.55
CA GLY A 22 27.32 22.57 -24.59
C GLY A 22 26.84 21.22 -25.12
N ALA A 23 27.49 20.70 -26.17
CA ALA A 23 27.18 19.37 -26.70
C ALA A 23 27.52 18.26 -25.69
N LEU A 24 28.67 18.35 -25.02
CA LEU A 24 29.04 17.40 -23.95
C LEU A 24 28.08 17.45 -22.77
N ALA A 25 27.60 18.64 -22.39
CA ALA A 25 26.61 18.79 -21.32
C ALA A 25 25.25 18.19 -21.71
N LEU A 26 24.81 18.34 -22.97
CA LEU A 26 23.58 17.69 -23.47
C LEU A 26 23.72 16.17 -23.50
N VAL A 27 24.86 15.64 -23.94
CA VAL A 27 25.12 14.20 -23.94
C VAL A 27 25.18 13.66 -22.51
N ALA A 28 25.86 14.36 -21.60
CA ALA A 28 25.90 14.00 -20.19
C ALA A 28 24.50 14.05 -19.55
N GLY A 29 23.72 15.11 -19.84
CA GLY A 29 22.34 15.24 -19.40
C GLY A 29 21.45 14.13 -19.94
N ALA A 30 21.61 13.73 -21.20
CA ALA A 30 20.86 12.63 -21.82
C ALA A 30 21.27 11.25 -21.28
N ILE A 31 22.55 11.03 -20.97
CA ILE A 31 23.01 9.80 -20.31
C ILE A 31 22.49 9.76 -18.87
N VAL A 32 22.54 10.87 -18.14
CA VAL A 32 21.94 10.96 -16.80
C VAL A 32 20.43 10.76 -16.89
N PHE A 33 19.70 11.33 -17.85
CA PHE A 33 18.26 11.05 -18.01
C PHE A 33 17.97 9.63 -18.54
N GLY A 34 18.88 9.02 -19.29
CA GLY A 34 18.72 7.66 -19.80
C GLY A 34 19.07 6.57 -18.77
N VAL A 35 20.01 6.84 -17.86
CA VAL A 35 20.49 5.91 -16.82
C VAL A 35 19.84 6.18 -15.46
N LEU A 36 19.63 7.46 -15.12
CA LEU A 36 19.07 7.97 -13.85
C LEU A 36 17.73 8.71 -14.02
N GLY A 37 17.25 8.96 -15.26
CA GLY A 37 15.90 9.50 -15.42
C GLY A 37 14.86 8.48 -14.96
N PRO A 38 13.63 8.93 -14.67
CA PRO A 38 12.58 8.05 -14.17
C PRO A 38 12.43 6.91 -15.17
N ARG A 39 12.69 5.68 -14.73
CA ARG A 39 12.50 4.50 -15.56
C ARG A 39 11.03 4.48 -15.96
N MET A 40 10.71 4.90 -17.18
CA MET A 40 9.38 4.77 -17.80
C MET A 40 8.96 3.29 -17.99
N GLY A 41 9.70 2.33 -17.40
CA GLY A 41 9.35 0.92 -17.30
C GLY A 41 8.67 0.52 -16.00
N GLN A 42 8.49 1.42 -15.01
CA GLN A 42 7.75 1.10 -13.78
C GLN A 42 6.24 1.17 -14.03
N ARG A 43 5.68 0.06 -14.54
CA ARG A 43 4.26 -0.15 -14.86
C ARG A 43 3.47 -0.60 -13.61
N GLY A 44 3.51 0.17 -12.53
CA GLY A 44 2.72 -0.08 -11.31
C GLY A 44 1.46 0.78 -11.25
N ILE A 45 0.42 0.29 -10.56
CA ILE A 45 -0.71 1.12 -10.09
C ILE A 45 -0.17 2.12 -9.07
N ARG A 46 -0.55 3.40 -9.11
CA ARG A 46 -0.17 4.34 -8.03
C ARG A 46 -1.38 4.61 -7.16
N LEU A 47 -1.26 4.27 -5.88
CA LEU A 47 -2.28 4.56 -4.88
C LEU A 47 -2.03 5.87 -4.13
N GLY A 48 -0.78 6.29 -3.94
CA GLY A 48 -0.46 7.44 -3.07
C GLY A 48 -1.25 8.72 -3.42
N GLY A 49 -1.92 9.29 -2.40
CA GLY A 49 -2.72 10.51 -2.52
C GLY A 49 -4.08 10.30 -3.19
N THR A 50 -4.61 9.08 -3.12
CA THR A 50 -5.93 8.72 -3.63
C THR A 50 -6.83 8.18 -2.53
N PRO A 51 -8.17 8.22 -2.70
CA PRO A 51 -9.09 7.60 -1.73
C PRO A 51 -8.80 6.12 -1.50
N LEU A 52 -8.28 5.40 -2.51
CA LEU A 52 -7.90 4.00 -2.37
C LEU A 52 -6.67 3.82 -1.46
N SER A 53 -5.68 4.74 -1.49
CA SER A 53 -4.59 4.71 -0.50
C SER A 53 -5.05 5.04 0.90
N GLU A 54 -6.01 5.94 1.07
CA GLU A 54 -6.47 6.36 2.41
C GLU A 54 -7.12 5.18 3.16
N ILE A 55 -7.90 4.35 2.45
CA ILE A 55 -8.50 3.16 3.05
C ILE A 55 -7.50 2.06 3.28
N ARG A 56 -6.56 1.87 2.34
CA ARG A 56 -5.46 0.94 2.54
C ARG A 56 -4.69 1.28 3.82
N ASP A 57 -4.32 2.55 3.98
CA ASP A 57 -3.56 3.02 5.15
C ASP A 57 -4.38 2.87 6.44
N LEU A 58 -5.67 3.18 6.39
CA LEU A 58 -6.61 2.93 7.48
C LEU A 58 -6.66 1.44 7.87
N ALA A 59 -6.80 0.53 6.90
CA ALA A 59 -6.85 -0.90 7.15
C ALA A 59 -5.56 -1.40 7.82
N ILE A 60 -4.41 -0.91 7.37
CA ILE A 60 -3.10 -1.24 7.97
C ILE A 60 -3.01 -0.72 9.41
N ASP A 61 -3.49 0.49 9.68
CA ASP A 61 -3.49 1.05 11.02
C ASP A 61 -4.43 0.27 11.95
N LEU A 62 -5.63 -0.10 11.48
CA LEU A 62 -6.58 -0.93 12.22
C LEU A 62 -5.99 -2.32 12.53
N TYR A 63 -5.33 -2.95 11.56
CA TYR A 63 -4.64 -4.22 11.74
C TYR A 63 -3.59 -4.12 12.86
N GLY A 64 -2.77 -3.06 12.86
CA GLY A 64 -1.81 -2.78 13.91
C GLY A 64 -2.43 -2.54 15.29
N ILE A 65 -3.52 -1.77 15.35
CA ILE A 65 -4.28 -1.55 16.58
C ILE A 65 -4.78 -2.90 17.13
N ARG A 66 -5.34 -3.76 16.29
CA ARG A 66 -5.84 -5.07 16.72
C ARG A 66 -4.75 -6.05 17.15
N LEU A 67 -3.57 -5.97 16.55
CA LEU A 67 -2.42 -6.76 17.00
C LEU A 67 -1.84 -6.29 18.33
N LEU A 68 -1.82 -4.98 18.56
CA LEU A 68 -1.17 -4.39 19.73
C LEU A 68 -2.12 -4.27 20.93
N ASP A 69 -3.43 -4.17 20.70
CA ASP A 69 -4.46 -4.06 21.73
C ASP A 69 -5.22 -5.37 21.93
N ASP A 70 -5.97 -5.47 23.03
CA ASP A 70 -6.84 -6.62 23.31
C ASP A 70 -8.11 -6.53 22.45
N SER A 71 -8.52 -7.62 21.79
CA SER A 71 -9.69 -7.66 20.87
C SER A 71 -11.05 -7.57 21.59
N SER A 72 -11.03 -7.27 22.89
CA SER A 72 -12.17 -7.30 23.82
C SER A 72 -13.36 -6.40 23.47
N ASP A 73 -13.19 -5.44 22.54
CA ASP A 73 -14.24 -4.51 22.11
C ASP A 73 -15.00 -4.94 20.84
N LEU A 74 -14.75 -6.15 20.30
CA LEU A 74 -15.47 -6.65 19.11
C LEU A 74 -16.88 -7.12 19.44
N GLU A 75 -17.82 -6.78 18.55
CA GLU A 75 -19.15 -7.40 18.58
C GLU A 75 -19.06 -8.82 18.01
N ALA A 76 -19.83 -9.74 18.60
CA ALA A 76 -19.90 -11.12 18.11
C ALA A 76 -20.39 -11.11 16.66
N SER A 77 -19.56 -11.63 15.75
CA SER A 77 -19.86 -11.69 14.32
C SER A 77 -21.02 -12.64 14.03
N ALA A 78 -21.91 -12.24 13.13
CA ALA A 78 -22.77 -13.18 12.41
C ALA A 78 -21.98 -13.63 11.18
N GLU A 79 -21.88 -14.95 10.93
CA GLU A 79 -21.13 -15.67 9.87
C GLU A 79 -20.87 -14.92 8.54
N GLU A 80 -20.11 -13.82 8.57
CA GLU A 80 -19.66 -13.05 7.43
C GLU A 80 -18.22 -13.49 7.14
N TYR A 81 -17.97 -13.94 5.90
CA TYR A 81 -16.70 -14.54 5.43
C TYR A 81 -16.41 -15.97 5.92
N SER A 82 -17.38 -16.88 5.81
CA SER A 82 -17.18 -18.33 6.01
C SER A 82 -16.05 -18.95 5.18
N GLU A 83 -15.68 -18.29 4.09
CA GLU A 83 -14.58 -18.63 3.18
C GLU A 83 -13.21 -18.45 3.85
N ILE A 84 -13.06 -17.44 4.71
CA ILE A 84 -11.84 -17.23 5.50
C ILE A 84 -11.76 -18.28 6.61
N GLU A 85 -12.89 -18.66 7.20
CA GLU A 85 -12.93 -19.76 8.17
C GLU A 85 -12.56 -21.11 7.55
N ALA A 86 -12.88 -21.30 6.26
CA ALA A 86 -12.48 -22.48 5.52
C ALA A 86 -10.95 -22.59 5.32
N LEU A 87 -10.21 -21.48 5.46
CA LEU A 87 -8.73 -21.45 5.49
C LEU A 87 -8.17 -21.80 6.89
N GLY A 88 -9.02 -22.11 7.87
CA GLY A 88 -8.59 -22.47 9.23
C GLY A 88 -8.53 -21.29 10.20
N PHE A 89 -8.94 -20.10 9.76
CA PHE A 89 -9.09 -18.95 10.65
C PHE A 89 -10.40 -19.01 11.44
N VAL A 90 -10.44 -18.34 12.58
CA VAL A 90 -11.61 -18.20 13.44
C VAL A 90 -11.99 -16.74 13.52
N SER A 91 -13.26 -16.41 13.31
CA SER A 91 -13.76 -15.05 13.50
C SER A 91 -13.71 -14.66 14.98
N GLU A 92 -12.99 -13.57 15.26
CA GLU A 92 -12.88 -12.96 16.59
C GLU A 92 -13.93 -11.86 16.80
N GLY A 93 -14.56 -11.39 15.71
CA GLY A 93 -15.68 -10.47 15.74
C GLY A 93 -15.59 -9.34 14.72
N THR A 94 -16.54 -8.42 14.81
CA THR A 94 -16.74 -7.33 13.85
C THR A 94 -16.86 -5.98 14.55
N GLU A 95 -16.41 -4.92 13.88
CA GLU A 95 -16.58 -3.52 14.29
C GLU A 95 -17.11 -2.68 13.12
N ILE A 96 -18.08 -1.81 13.40
CA ILE A 96 -18.55 -0.81 12.44
C ILE A 96 -17.81 0.51 12.68
N ILE A 97 -17.16 1.01 11.64
CA ILE A 97 -16.31 2.20 11.68
C ILE A 97 -16.95 3.30 10.84
N GLN A 98 -17.15 4.48 11.42
CA GLN A 98 -17.59 5.66 10.68
C GLN A 98 -16.38 6.39 10.09
N LEU A 99 -16.36 6.52 8.76
CA LEU A 99 -15.24 7.09 7.99
C LEU A 99 -15.57 8.46 7.39
N ASP A 100 -16.20 9.35 8.17
CA ASP A 100 -16.57 10.71 7.76
C ASP A 100 -17.16 10.77 6.32
N GLU A 101 -16.42 11.34 5.37
CA GLU A 101 -16.82 11.51 3.97
C GLU A 101 -16.76 10.22 3.14
N LEU A 102 -16.02 9.20 3.61
CA LEU A 102 -15.87 7.90 2.97
C LEU A 102 -17.01 6.93 3.32
N GLY A 103 -17.84 7.26 4.32
CA GLY A 103 -19.04 6.49 4.66
C GLY A 103 -18.86 5.60 5.88
N ILE A 104 -19.35 4.36 5.80
CA ILE A 104 -19.29 3.37 6.87
C ILE A 104 -18.48 2.19 6.35
N ALA A 105 -17.60 1.66 7.19
CA ALA A 105 -16.87 0.44 6.93
C ALA A 105 -17.18 -0.62 8.00
N SER A 106 -17.17 -1.88 7.60
CA SER A 106 -17.21 -3.03 8.50
C SER A 106 -15.83 -3.65 8.56
N SER A 107 -15.30 -3.82 9.76
CA SER A 107 -14.01 -4.46 10.01
C SER A 107 -14.23 -5.82 10.65
N HIS A 108 -13.67 -6.87 10.06
CA HIS A 108 -13.77 -8.24 10.52
C HIS A 108 -12.37 -8.72 10.88
N TRP A 109 -12.22 -9.26 12.09
CA TRP A 109 -10.95 -9.76 12.60
C TRP A 109 -10.98 -11.29 12.68
N PHE A 110 -9.93 -11.91 12.16
CA PHE A 110 -9.77 -13.35 12.11
C PHE A 110 -8.41 -13.75 12.67
N SER A 111 -8.36 -14.84 13.45
CA SER A 111 -7.12 -15.39 14.00
C SER A 111 -6.95 -16.86 13.61
N ASN A 112 -5.72 -17.29 13.39
CA ASN A 112 -5.38 -18.69 13.21
C ASN A 112 -4.28 -19.05 14.22
N ALA A 113 -4.67 -19.79 15.26
CA ALA A 113 -3.75 -20.18 16.34
C ALA A 113 -2.68 -21.20 15.89
N GLU A 114 -2.95 -21.99 14.84
CA GLU A 114 -1.98 -22.97 14.32
C GLU A 114 -0.88 -22.28 13.51
N GLU A 115 -1.25 -21.27 12.74
CA GLU A 115 -0.32 -20.46 11.95
C GLU A 115 0.28 -19.28 12.73
N GLU A 116 -0.26 -18.97 13.91
CA GLU A 116 0.04 -17.78 14.70
C GLU A 116 0.01 -16.52 13.80
N SER A 117 -1.09 -16.37 13.09
CA SER A 117 -1.36 -15.31 12.13
C SER A 117 -2.78 -14.78 12.31
N SER A 118 -2.98 -13.54 11.92
CA SER A 118 -4.27 -12.87 11.94
C SER A 118 -4.55 -12.20 10.61
N ILE A 119 -5.83 -12.09 10.24
CA ILE A 119 -6.28 -11.40 9.03
C ILE A 119 -7.29 -10.32 9.43
N LEU A 120 -7.14 -9.14 8.87
CA LEU A 120 -8.16 -8.11 8.88
C LEU A 120 -8.84 -8.05 7.51
N VAL A 121 -10.16 -8.09 7.51
CA VAL A 121 -10.98 -7.77 6.33
C VAL A 121 -11.72 -6.47 6.62
N LEU A 122 -11.54 -5.47 5.79
CA LEU A 122 -12.23 -4.18 5.86
C LEU A 122 -13.13 -4.04 4.63
N GLU A 123 -14.43 -4.01 4.86
CA GLU A 123 -15.44 -3.86 3.83
C GLU A 123 -16.00 -2.44 3.81
N LEU A 124 -16.13 -1.87 2.62
CA LEU A 124 -16.74 -0.57 2.41
C LEU A 124 -17.78 -0.64 1.29
N ASP A 125 -18.92 -0.02 1.53
CA ASP A 125 -19.93 0.18 0.51
C ASP A 125 -19.45 1.18 -0.57
N ASP A 126 -19.94 1.02 -1.80
CA ASP A 126 -19.76 1.96 -2.92
C ASP A 126 -18.32 2.08 -3.47
N ALA A 127 -17.93 1.07 -4.28
CA ALA A 127 -16.64 1.01 -4.96
C ALA A 127 -16.30 2.21 -5.86
N SER A 128 -17.32 2.94 -6.32
CA SER A 128 -17.16 4.00 -7.32
C SER A 128 -16.37 5.21 -6.82
N ARG A 129 -16.23 5.36 -5.49
CA ARG A 129 -15.50 6.45 -4.83
C ARG A 129 -14.00 6.21 -4.74
N PHE A 130 -13.57 4.97 -4.94
CA PHE A 130 -12.18 4.58 -4.73
C PHE A 130 -11.42 4.59 -6.03
N ILE A 131 -10.82 5.75 -6.29
CA ILE A 131 -10.06 6.03 -7.50
C ILE A 131 -8.59 5.68 -7.25
N TYR A 132 -7.92 5.15 -8.26
CA TYR A 132 -6.47 5.00 -8.28
C TYR A 132 -5.89 5.54 -9.60
N PHE A 133 -4.56 5.66 -9.67
CA PHE A 133 -3.90 5.97 -10.93
C PHE A 133 -3.46 4.70 -11.64
N ASP A 134 -3.94 4.51 -12.87
CA ASP A 134 -3.49 3.43 -13.74
C ASP A 134 -2.00 3.59 -14.12
N PRO A 135 -1.37 2.58 -14.78
CA PRO A 135 0.03 2.68 -15.20
C PRO A 135 0.35 3.83 -16.16
N LEU A 136 -0.66 4.49 -16.75
CA LEU A 136 -0.52 5.68 -17.60
C LEU A 136 -0.71 6.99 -16.80
N GLY A 137 -0.92 6.91 -15.48
CA GLY A 137 -1.16 8.05 -14.60
C GLY A 137 -2.57 8.63 -14.73
N ARG A 138 -3.53 7.87 -15.27
CA ARG A 138 -4.93 8.30 -15.39
C ARG A 138 -5.69 7.88 -14.14
N GLN A 139 -6.50 8.78 -13.62
CA GLN A 139 -7.45 8.46 -12.55
C GLN A 139 -8.54 7.55 -13.09
N ARG A 140 -8.75 6.42 -12.42
CA ARG A 140 -9.84 5.47 -12.73
C ARG A 140 -10.42 4.93 -11.43
N PRO A 141 -11.74 4.77 -11.31
CA PRO A 141 -12.34 4.03 -10.20
C PRO A 141 -11.89 2.57 -10.21
N LEU A 142 -11.83 1.96 -9.03
CA LEU A 142 -11.75 0.52 -8.88
C LEU A 142 -13.01 -0.11 -9.48
N MET A 143 -12.82 -0.97 -10.46
CA MET A 143 -13.96 -1.64 -11.09
C MET A 143 -14.32 -2.92 -10.32
N PRO A 144 -15.56 -3.40 -10.44
CA PRO A 144 -15.88 -4.78 -10.12
C PRO A 144 -14.94 -5.72 -10.88
N ASP A 145 -14.53 -6.79 -10.20
CA ASP A 145 -13.58 -7.79 -10.71
C ASP A 145 -12.15 -7.26 -10.93
N GLU A 146 -11.78 -6.11 -10.31
CA GLU A 146 -10.39 -5.68 -10.22
C GLU A 146 -9.79 -6.02 -8.85
N ARG A 147 -8.54 -6.49 -8.87
CA ARG A 147 -7.73 -6.76 -7.68
C ARG A 147 -6.42 -6.01 -7.75
N VAL A 148 -6.03 -5.44 -6.62
CA VAL A 148 -4.73 -4.78 -6.41
C VAL A 148 -4.05 -5.46 -5.24
N GLU A 149 -2.82 -5.93 -5.41
CA GLU A 149 -2.01 -6.48 -4.34
C GLU A 149 -0.79 -5.60 -4.10
N GLU A 150 -0.47 -5.39 -2.83
CA GLU A 150 0.68 -4.62 -2.39
C GLU A 150 1.43 -5.33 -1.27
N SER A 151 2.75 -5.23 -1.31
CA SER A 151 3.61 -5.56 -0.18
C SER A 151 4.05 -4.24 0.45
N ILE A 152 3.68 -4.00 1.71
CA ILE A 152 3.93 -2.75 2.41
C ILE A 152 5.14 -2.91 3.33
N GLY A 153 6.18 -2.10 3.10
CA GLY A 153 7.35 -2.06 3.97
C GLY A 153 6.98 -1.65 5.39
N LEU A 154 7.55 -2.32 6.39
CA LEU A 154 7.30 -1.98 7.79
C LEU A 154 7.84 -0.60 8.18
N ASP A 155 8.73 -0.03 7.37
CA ASP A 155 9.30 1.30 7.57
C ASP A 155 8.39 2.46 7.18
N SER A 156 7.32 2.19 6.44
CA SER A 156 6.30 3.18 6.12
C SER A 156 5.07 3.16 7.02
N VAL A 157 4.96 2.15 7.88
CA VAL A 157 3.82 1.95 8.77
C VAL A 157 4.20 2.37 10.20
N GLY A 158 3.46 3.33 10.78
CA GLY A 158 3.85 3.96 12.05
C GLY A 158 3.99 2.98 13.23
N TRP A 159 3.04 2.06 13.38
CA TRP A 159 3.09 1.05 14.45
C TRP A 159 4.20 0.00 14.21
N ALA A 160 4.39 -0.43 12.96
CA ALA A 160 5.40 -1.42 12.60
C ALA A 160 6.83 -0.84 12.69
N TRP A 161 6.99 0.43 12.35
CA TRP A 161 8.25 1.15 12.57
C TRP A 161 8.62 1.21 14.05
N ASN A 162 7.65 1.48 14.93
CA ASN A 162 7.85 1.43 16.37
C ASN A 162 8.23 0.01 16.85
N LEU A 163 7.59 -1.02 16.30
CA LEU A 163 7.93 -2.42 16.57
C LEU A 163 9.38 -2.74 16.17
N MET A 164 9.83 -2.27 15.00
CA MET A 164 11.22 -2.46 14.56
C MET A 164 12.23 -1.73 15.44
N LEU A 165 11.90 -0.52 15.90
CA LEU A 165 12.81 0.29 16.72
C LEU A 165 12.87 -0.15 18.19
N ARG A 166 11.73 -0.54 18.76
CA ARG A 166 11.58 -0.78 20.21
C ARG A 166 11.39 -2.24 20.58
N GLY A 167 11.14 -3.11 19.60
CA GLY A 167 10.75 -4.49 19.84
C GLY A 167 9.27 -4.63 20.21
N VAL A 168 8.85 -5.87 20.44
CA VAL A 168 7.47 -6.18 20.86
C VAL A 168 7.21 -5.62 22.26
N PRO A 169 6.14 -4.84 22.47
CA PRO A 169 5.81 -4.34 23.80
C PRO A 169 5.48 -5.51 24.75
N PRO A 170 5.97 -5.50 26.01
CA PRO A 170 5.76 -6.61 26.94
C PRO A 170 4.31 -6.79 27.38
N GLU A 171 3.48 -5.75 27.24
CA GLU A 171 2.05 -5.76 27.49
C GLU A 171 1.23 -6.53 26.45
N VAL A 172 1.80 -6.83 25.27
CA VAL A 172 1.10 -7.59 24.23
C VAL A 172 0.91 -9.05 24.67
N PRO A 173 -0.27 -9.66 24.48
CA PRO A 173 -0.52 -11.05 24.82
C PRO A 173 0.46 -12.02 24.12
N PRO A 174 0.95 -13.08 24.79
CA PRO A 174 1.97 -14.00 24.25
C PRO A 174 1.65 -14.58 22.86
N GLU A 175 0.38 -14.87 22.60
CA GLU A 175 -0.14 -15.37 21.33
C GLU A 175 0.11 -14.38 20.17
N LYS A 176 -0.02 -13.07 20.42
CA LYS A 176 0.25 -12.02 19.43
C LYS A 176 1.73 -11.66 19.34
N GLN A 177 2.53 -11.96 20.37
CA GLN A 177 3.97 -11.72 20.34
C GLN A 177 4.66 -12.56 19.26
N SER A 178 4.24 -13.82 19.06
CA SER A 178 4.81 -14.68 18.00
C SER A 178 4.53 -14.11 16.61
N GLU A 179 3.28 -13.69 16.36
CA GLU A 179 2.89 -13.03 15.11
C GLU A 179 3.67 -11.74 14.86
N LEU A 180 3.79 -10.86 15.86
CA LEU A 180 4.56 -9.63 15.75
C LEU A 180 6.06 -9.89 15.48
N GLU A 181 6.62 -10.94 16.07
CA GLU A 181 7.99 -11.36 15.75
C GLU A 181 8.11 -11.91 14.33
N LYS A 182 7.12 -12.68 13.85
CA LYS A 182 7.05 -13.10 12.45
C LYS A 182 6.95 -11.90 11.52
N ILE A 183 6.09 -10.94 11.77
CA ILE A 183 5.98 -9.71 10.96
C ILE A 183 7.34 -8.99 10.94
N ARG A 184 7.94 -8.75 12.12
CA ARG A 184 9.23 -8.06 12.24
C ARG A 184 10.36 -8.74 11.46
N THR A 185 10.32 -10.06 11.32
CA THR A 185 11.38 -10.86 10.65
C THR A 185 11.02 -11.33 9.24
N GLY A 186 9.74 -11.37 8.90
CA GLY A 186 9.15 -11.94 7.68
C GLY A 186 9.08 -10.96 6.52
N GLY A 187 9.21 -9.67 6.79
CA GLY A 187 9.33 -8.64 5.76
C GLY A 187 8.08 -7.77 5.65
N PRO A 188 7.63 -7.41 4.44
CA PRO A 188 6.52 -6.49 4.26
C PRO A 188 5.17 -7.13 4.59
N LEU A 189 4.23 -6.32 5.09
CA LEU A 189 2.83 -6.73 5.25
C LEU A 189 2.18 -6.95 3.89
N GLY A 190 1.26 -7.90 3.81
CA GLY A 190 0.43 -8.11 2.63
C GLY A 190 -0.84 -7.29 2.67
N VAL A 191 -1.18 -6.66 1.56
CA VAL A 191 -2.48 -6.03 1.36
C VAL A 191 -3.08 -6.44 0.02
N ALA A 192 -4.33 -6.87 0.03
CA ALA A 192 -5.12 -7.11 -1.18
C ALA A 192 -6.37 -6.23 -1.16
N ILE A 193 -6.64 -5.54 -2.27
CA ILE A 193 -7.82 -4.69 -2.44
C ILE A 193 -8.65 -5.23 -3.59
N LEU A 194 -9.91 -5.56 -3.30
CA LEU A 194 -10.86 -6.18 -4.20
C LEU A 194 -12.00 -5.21 -4.52
N GLY A 195 -12.24 -4.98 -5.81
CA GLY A 195 -13.45 -4.32 -6.29
C GLY A 195 -14.56 -5.35 -6.51
N LEU A 196 -15.64 -5.26 -5.74
CA LEU A 196 -16.83 -6.11 -5.86
C LEU A 196 -18.00 -5.31 -6.46
N GLU A 197 -19.05 -5.99 -6.93
CA GLU A 197 -20.23 -5.33 -7.53
C GLU A 197 -20.93 -4.36 -6.56
N GLY A 198 -20.76 -4.53 -5.24
CA GLY A 198 -21.39 -3.70 -4.20
C GLY A 198 -20.45 -2.76 -3.43
N GLY A 199 -19.13 -2.96 -3.51
CA GLY A 199 -18.21 -2.34 -2.56
C GLY A 199 -16.75 -2.69 -2.79
N VAL A 200 -15.91 -2.29 -1.84
CA VAL A 200 -14.48 -2.60 -1.80
C VAL A 200 -14.19 -3.42 -0.56
N VAL A 201 -13.39 -4.47 -0.75
CA VAL A 201 -12.84 -5.25 0.35
C VAL A 201 -11.33 -5.04 0.38
N VAL A 202 -10.80 -4.65 1.53
CA VAL A 202 -9.37 -4.56 1.78
C VAL A 202 -8.99 -5.63 2.80
N VAL A 203 -8.10 -6.52 2.40
CA VAL A 203 -7.54 -7.59 3.21
C VAL A 203 -6.13 -7.20 3.63
N VAL A 204 -5.84 -7.27 4.93
CA VAL A 204 -4.49 -7.06 5.48
C VAL A 204 -4.07 -8.31 6.23
N ALA A 205 -2.84 -8.77 5.96
CA ALA A 205 -2.26 -9.97 6.56
C ALA A 205 -0.76 -9.78 6.85
N PRO A 206 -0.13 -10.68 7.64
CA PRO A 206 1.28 -10.64 7.98
C PRO A 206 2.22 -10.56 6.77
N ASP A 207 1.84 -11.18 5.65
CA ASP A 207 2.59 -11.20 4.41
C ASP A 207 1.67 -11.23 3.18
N GLN A 208 2.28 -11.06 2.00
CA GLN A 208 1.55 -11.01 0.73
C GLN A 208 0.88 -12.33 0.37
N GLU A 209 1.47 -13.47 0.74
CA GLU A 209 0.93 -14.80 0.40
C GLU A 209 -0.39 -15.02 1.12
N GLN A 210 -0.43 -14.76 2.43
CA GLN A 210 -1.65 -14.86 3.23
C GLN A 210 -2.72 -13.85 2.80
N ALA A 211 -2.34 -12.61 2.47
CA ALA A 211 -3.30 -11.63 1.95
C ALA A 211 -3.89 -12.07 0.61
N ALA A 212 -3.08 -12.70 -0.25
CA ALA A 212 -3.51 -13.20 -1.54
C ALA A 212 -4.42 -14.42 -1.43
N GLU A 213 -4.11 -15.36 -0.54
CA GLU A 213 -4.92 -16.55 -0.28
C GLU A 213 -6.29 -16.19 0.30
N ALA A 214 -6.32 -15.26 1.25
CA ALA A 214 -7.57 -14.72 1.80
C ALA A 214 -8.40 -14.02 0.72
N ALA A 215 -7.76 -13.22 -0.14
CA ALA A 215 -8.44 -12.59 -1.27
C ALA A 215 -8.99 -13.60 -2.29
N ASP A 216 -8.26 -14.69 -2.56
CA ASP A 216 -8.72 -15.80 -3.42
C ASP A 216 -9.93 -16.52 -2.80
N ALA A 217 -9.96 -16.70 -1.48
CA ALA A 217 -11.09 -17.28 -0.79
C ALA A 217 -12.34 -16.39 -0.88
N ILE A 218 -12.18 -15.08 -0.65
CA ILE A 218 -13.29 -14.10 -0.71
C ILE A 218 -13.83 -13.95 -2.14
N ALA A 219 -12.94 -13.86 -3.12
CA ALA A 219 -13.31 -13.54 -4.49
C ALA A 219 -12.54 -14.40 -5.51
N PRO A 220 -12.81 -15.72 -5.59
CA PRO A 220 -12.03 -16.67 -6.38
C PRO A 220 -12.07 -16.45 -7.90
N ARG A 221 -12.95 -15.56 -8.37
CA ARG A 221 -13.10 -15.21 -9.78
C ARG A 221 -12.30 -13.95 -10.17
N ILE A 222 -11.77 -13.23 -9.20
CA ILE A 222 -11.02 -12.00 -9.41
C ILE A 222 -9.54 -12.35 -9.47
N GLU A 223 -9.03 -12.53 -10.69
CA GLU A 223 -7.60 -12.77 -10.89
C GLU A 223 -6.77 -11.53 -10.53
N ALA A 224 -5.64 -11.76 -9.86
CA ALA A 224 -4.63 -10.73 -9.70
C ALA A 224 -4.17 -10.25 -11.07
N VAL A 225 -4.05 -8.94 -11.25
CA VAL A 225 -3.61 -8.36 -12.53
C VAL A 225 -2.13 -8.71 -12.77
N GLU A 226 -1.86 -9.82 -13.48
CA GLU A 226 -0.52 -10.30 -13.80
C GLU A 226 0.34 -9.19 -14.44
N GLY A 227 1.49 -8.91 -13.82
CA GLY A 227 2.51 -7.98 -14.34
C GLY A 227 2.52 -6.56 -13.76
N ARG A 228 1.85 -6.30 -12.63
CA ARG A 228 1.87 -4.99 -11.94
C ARG A 228 2.53 -5.08 -10.56
N GLU A 229 3.84 -5.30 -10.55
CA GLU A 229 4.66 -5.15 -9.35
C GLU A 229 4.68 -3.67 -8.90
N VAL A 230 4.41 -3.48 -7.60
CA VAL A 230 4.72 -2.32 -6.75
C VAL A 230 3.97 -1.02 -7.07
N ALA A 231 2.97 -0.69 -6.24
CA ALA A 231 2.68 0.71 -6.00
C ALA A 231 3.90 1.36 -5.37
N MET A 232 4.51 2.28 -6.12
CA MET A 232 5.63 3.04 -5.59
C MET A 232 5.15 3.94 -4.46
N GLU A 233 5.67 3.66 -3.27
CA GLU A 233 5.72 4.65 -2.22
C GLU A 233 6.69 5.76 -2.62
N GLY A 234 6.26 7.01 -2.49
CA GLY A 234 7.12 8.17 -2.69
C GLY A 234 6.53 9.22 -3.61
N TYR A 235 5.70 10.10 -3.05
CA TYR A 235 5.85 11.55 -3.21
C TYR A 235 5.46 12.24 -1.89
N PRO A 236 6.18 13.32 -1.49
CA PRO A 236 6.04 13.96 -0.19
C PRO A 236 4.85 14.92 -0.20
N TRP A 237 3.63 14.40 -0.24
CA TRP A 237 2.47 15.19 0.16
C TRP A 237 2.14 14.71 1.56
N GLY A 238 2.46 15.57 2.52
CA GLY A 238 2.63 15.21 3.93
C GLY A 238 1.51 14.32 4.46
N SER A 239 1.91 13.14 4.94
CA SER A 239 1.24 12.53 6.07
C SER A 239 1.02 13.64 7.09
N GLY A 240 -0.24 13.92 7.42
CA GLY A 240 -0.57 14.83 8.49
C GLY A 240 -0.07 14.21 9.78
N TRP A 241 1.18 14.51 10.13
CA TRP A 241 1.86 13.92 11.26
C TRP A 241 1.02 14.08 12.53
N SER A 242 0.93 12.95 13.21
CA SER A 242 0.53 12.67 14.58
C SER A 242 0.75 13.85 15.52
N ASP A 243 -0.14 14.00 16.50
CA ASP A 243 0.24 14.73 17.70
C ASP A 243 1.18 13.85 18.57
N GLU A 244 1.69 14.41 19.66
CA GLU A 244 2.63 13.75 20.58
C GLU A 244 2.11 12.43 21.18
N SER A 245 0.84 12.06 20.93
CA SER A 245 0.22 10.83 21.41
C SER A 245 0.30 9.65 20.42
N GLY A 246 0.78 9.87 19.18
CA GLY A 246 0.87 8.81 18.17
C GLY A 246 -0.46 8.45 17.51
N TRP A 247 -1.55 9.15 17.82
CA TRP A 247 -2.86 8.95 17.19
C TRP A 247 -3.04 9.83 15.93
N PRO A 248 -3.71 9.33 14.87
CA PRO A 248 -4.13 10.18 13.77
C PRO A 248 -5.16 11.20 14.26
N LYS A 249 -4.91 12.49 14.00
CA LYS A 249 -5.68 13.66 14.49
C LYS A 249 -7.18 13.66 14.19
N ARG A 250 -7.69 12.72 13.37
CA ARG A 250 -9.09 12.64 12.94
C ARG A 250 -9.89 11.53 13.60
N PHE A 251 -9.23 10.59 14.29
CA PHE A 251 -9.92 9.46 14.90
C PHE A 251 -9.88 9.59 16.41
N ARG A 252 -10.92 10.21 16.97
CA ARG A 252 -11.31 9.92 18.34
C ARG A 252 -12.39 8.84 18.26
N PRO A 253 -12.18 7.64 18.81
CA PRO A 253 -13.33 6.80 19.12
C PRO A 253 -14.27 7.65 19.98
N THR A 254 -15.55 7.69 19.63
CA THR A 254 -16.56 8.40 20.40
C THR A 254 -16.44 7.95 21.85
N GLN A 255 -15.88 8.82 22.70
CA GLN A 255 -16.01 8.70 24.14
C GLN A 255 -17.52 8.69 24.38
N ARG A 256 -18.08 7.50 24.70
CA ARG A 256 -19.35 7.47 25.39
C ARG A 256 -19.11 8.22 26.68
N ASP A 257 -19.69 9.41 26.76
CA ASP A 257 -19.89 10.12 28.02
C ASP A 257 -20.58 9.14 28.97
N SER A 258 -19.79 8.56 29.85
CA SER A 258 -20.28 7.89 31.05
C SER A 258 -20.75 8.99 31.98
N SER A 259 -21.94 9.50 31.71
CA SER A 259 -22.67 10.36 32.62
C SER A 259 -24.11 9.86 32.79
N CYS A 260 -24.31 9.27 33.97
CA CYS A 260 -25.57 9.03 34.70
C CYS A 260 -26.49 7.90 34.22
#